data_AF-A0A1W9R0X2-F1
#
_entry.id   AF-A0A1W9R0X2-F1
#
_cell.length_a   1.000
_cell.length_b   1.000
_cell.length_c   1.000
_cell.angle_alpha   90.00
_cell.angle_beta   90.00
_cell.angle_gamma   90.00
#
_symmetry.space_group_name_H-M   'P 1'
#
loop_
_entity.id
_entity.type
_entity.pdbx_description
1 polymer ?
#
loop_
_entity_poly.entity_id
_entity_poly.type
_entity_poly.pdbx_seq_one_letter_code
_entity_poly.pdbx_strand_id
1 'polypeptide(L)' 'MLHIVLTLVFSIVMLIFMIFPAMKIVEWLEGQVDIPEKWHNPLLMSTTVFLSFCIGLFLQFA' A
#
# COMPACT_ATOMS: atom_id res chain seq x y z
N MET A 1 6.76 -20.89 13.28
CA MET A 1 5.46 -20.93 12.57
C MET A 1 4.48 -19.87 13.05
N LEU A 2 4.14 -19.84 14.34
CA LEU A 2 3.14 -18.92 14.91
C LEU A 2 3.43 -17.42 14.57
N HIS A 3 4.69 -16.98 14.66
CA HIS A 3 5.11 -15.64 14.26
C HIS A 3 4.82 -15.30 12.79
N ILE A 4 5.13 -16.22 11.88
CA ILE A 4 4.88 -16.02 10.44
C ILE A 4 3.38 -15.88 10.18
N VAL A 5 2.56 -16.70 10.84
CA VAL A 5 1.10 -16.63 10.72
C VAL A 5 0.58 -15.29 11.22
N LEU A 6 1.02 -14.83 12.41
CA LEU A 6 0.64 -13.50 12.93
C LEU A 6 1.07 -12.38 11.99
N THR A 7 2.30 -12.40 11.49
CA THR A 7 2.80 -11.38 10.56
C THR A 7 1.98 -11.36 9.28
N LEU A 8 1.61 -12.52 8.72
CA LEU A 8 0.77 -12.59 7.52
C LEU A 8 -0.64 -12.05 7.79
N VAL A 9 -1.29 -12.48 8.88
CA VAL A 9 -2.63 -12.02 9.24
C VAL A 9 -2.65 -10.51 9.41
N PHE A 10 -1.67 -9.95 10.12
CA PHE A 10 -1.57 -8.50 10.32
C PHE A 10 -1.26 -7.76 9.02
N SER A 11 -0.36 -8.29 8.19
CA SER A 11 0.00 -7.70 6.90
C SER A 11 -1.19 -7.64 5.94
N ILE A 12 -2.03 -8.69 5.88
CA ILE A 12 -3.22 -8.70 5.02
C ILE A 12 -4.18 -7.58 5.44
N VAL A 13 -4.45 -7.45 6.74
CA VAL A 13 -5.31 -6.39 7.28
C VAL A 13 -4.74 -5.02 6.93
N MET A 14 -3.43 -4.82 7.12
CA MET A 14 -2.74 -3.58 6.79
C MET A 14 -2.77 -3.25 5.30
N LEU A 15 -2.63 -4.25 4.42
CA LEU A 15 -2.76 -4.05 2.97
C LEU A 15 -4.15 -3.56 2.62
N ILE A 16 -5.21 -4.21 3.14
CA ILE A 16 -6.59 -3.81 2.89
C ILE A 16 -6.85 -2.37 3.35
N PHE A 17 -6.37 -2.00 4.55
CA PHE A 17 -6.51 -0.63 5.04
C PHE A 17 -5.79 0.41 4.16
N MET A 18 -4.64 0.05 3.58
CA MET A 18 -3.83 0.97 2.79
C MET A 18 -4.26 1.10 1.33
N ILE A 19 -5.15 0.22 0.83
CA ILE A 19 -5.70 0.35 -0.54
C ILE A 19 -6.42 1.70 -0.71
N PHE A 20 -7.23 2.12 0.26
CA PHE A 20 -7.96 3.39 0.17
C PHE A 20 -7.06 4.64 0.07
N PRO A 21 -6.11 4.87 0.97
CA PRO A 21 -5.18 5.99 0.83
C PRO A 21 -4.29 5.84 -0.41
N ALA A 22 -3.88 4.63 -0.80
CA ALA A 22 -3.11 4.41 -2.02
C ALA A 22 -3.90 4.80 -3.28
N MET A 23 -5.19 4.48 -3.37
CA MET A 23 -6.06 4.93 -4.47
C MET A 23 -6.06 6.45 -4.59
N LYS A 24 -6.23 7.17 -3.48
CA LYS A 24 -6.24 8.64 -3.50
C LYS A 24 -4.90 9.24 -3.95
N ILE A 25 -3.78 8.62 -3.57
CA ILE A 25 -2.45 9.06 -3.98
C ILE A 25 -2.25 8.84 -5.49
N VAL A 26 -2.64 7.68 -6.00
CA VAL A 26 -2.51 7.36 -7.43
C VAL A 26 -3.43 8.23 -8.28
N GLU A 27 -4.69 8.39 -7.89
CA GLU A 27 -5.63 9.32 -8.55
C GLU A 27 -5.07 10.75 -8.60
N TRP A 28 -4.47 11.22 -7.49
CA TRP A 28 -3.86 12.54 -7.46
C TRP A 28 -2.66 12.64 -8.40
N LEU A 29 -1.81 11.60 -8.47
CA LEU A 29 -0.65 11.56 -9.35
C LEU A 29 -1.06 11.54 -10.83
N GLU A 30 -2.09 10.76 -11.17
CA GLU A 30 -2.68 10.70 -12.52
C GLU A 30 -3.33 12.03 -12.92
N GLY A 31 -3.81 12.82 -11.97
CA GLY A 31 -4.30 14.18 -12.22
C GLY A 31 -3.20 15.21 -12.50
N GLN A 32 -1.95 14.94 -12.08
CA GLN A 32 -0.80 15.83 -12.28
C GLN A 32 0.06 15.42 -13.49
N VAL A 33 0.04 14.15 -13.86
CA VAL A 33 0.87 13.57 -14.91
C VAL A 33 -0.02 12.72 -15.81
N ASP A 34 0.13 12.88 -17.12
CA ASP A 34 -0.58 12.09 -18.13
C ASP A 34 -0.07 10.63 -18.13
N ILE A 35 -0.52 9.86 -17.13
CA ILE A 35 -0.14 8.47 -16.93
C ILE A 35 -1.10 7.59 -17.74
N PRO A 36 -0.61 6.72 -18.63
CA PRO A 36 -1.46 5.81 -19.37
C PRO A 36 -2.21 4.87 -18.42
N GLU A 37 -3.50 4.65 -18.65
CA GLU A 37 -4.40 3.83 -17.80
C GLU A 37 -3.85 2.43 -17.47
N LYS A 38 -3.04 1.85 -18.35
CA LYS A 38 -2.31 0.58 -18.13
C LYS A 38 -1.35 0.60 -16.92
N TRP A 39 -0.94 1.77 -16.46
CA TRP A 39 -0.04 1.95 -15.33
C TRP A 39 -0.77 2.16 -14.00
N HIS A 40 -2.09 2.41 -14.02
CA HIS A 40 -2.90 2.61 -12.81
C HIS A 40 -2.75 1.44 -11.83
N ASN A 41 -3.03 0.22 -12.28
CA ASN A 41 -2.97 -0.98 -11.43
C ASN A 41 -1.56 -1.24 -10.84
N PRO A 42 -0.47 -1.23 -11.64
CA PRO A 42 0.89 -1.34 -11.10
C PRO A 42 1.23 -0.25 -10.07
N LEU A 43 0.87 1.01 -10.34
CA LEU A 43 1.11 2.12 -9.42
C LEU A 43 0.33 1.95 -8.12
N LEU A 44 -0.95 1.56 -8.21
CA LEU A 44 -1.80 1.32 -7.05
C LEU A 44 -1.26 0.21 -6.17
N MET A 45 -0.86 -0.90 -6.78
CA MET A 45 -0.29 -2.04 -6.05
C MET A 45 1.04 -1.66 -5.39
N SER A 46 1.92 -0.98 -6.12
CA SER A 46 3.21 -0.51 -5.61
C SER A 46 3.05 0.48 -4.45
N THR A 47 2.13 1.44 -4.60
CA THR A 47 1.83 2.46 -3.58
C THR A 47 1.21 1.84 -2.33
N THR A 48 0.30 0.88 -2.49
CA THR A 48 -0.31 0.14 -1.37
C THR A 48 0.75 -0.60 -0.56
N VAL A 49 1.61 -1.38 -1.23
CA VAL A 49 2.69 -2.13 -0.57
C VAL A 49 3.67 -1.18 0.12
N PHE A 50 4.04 -0.07 -0.55
CA PHE A 50 4.93 0.93 0.02
C PHE A 50 4.35 1.58 1.28
N LEU A 51 3.09 2.03 1.25
CA LEU A 51 2.41 2.60 2.42
C LEU A 51 2.30 1.60 3.56
N SER A 52 1.87 0.36 3.29
CA SER A 52 1.78 -0.69 4.31
C SER A 52 3.14 -0.98 4.94
N PHE A 53 4.21 -0.97 4.13
CA PHE A 53 5.57 -1.16 4.62
C PHE A 53 6.03 0.01 5.50
N CYS A 54 5.79 1.25 5.09
CA CYS A 54 6.09 2.44 5.89
C CYS A 54 5.40 2.42 7.25
N ILE A 55 4.13 2.00 7.32
CA ILE A 55 3.41 1.88 8.59
C ILE A 55 3.98 0.73 9.42
N GLY A 56 4.30 -0.41 8.81
CA GLY A 56 4.95 -1.52 9.50
C GLY A 56 6.27 -1.11 10.14
N LEU A 57 7.10 -0.33 9.42
CA LEU A 57 8.31 0.26 9.96
C LEU A 57 8.03 1.29 11.06
N PHE A 58 7.05 2.17 10.86
CA PHE A 58 6.67 3.16 11.87
C PHE A 58 6.27 2.47 13.18
N LEU A 59 5.44 1.42 13.14
CA LEU A 59 5.04 0.66 14.32
C LEU A 59 6.19 -0.09 14.99
N GLN A 60 7.25 -0.43 14.26
CA GLN A 60 8.44 -1.07 14.84
C GLN A 60 9.29 -0.09 15.65
N PHE A 61 9.29 1.20 15.27
CA PHE A 61 10.16 2.23 15.86
C PHE A 61 9.41 3.28 16.70
N ALA A 62 8.08 3.24 16.73
CA ALA A 62 7.22 4.08 17.57
C ALA A 62 7.04 3.50 18.98
#